data_AF-A0A848XHL9-F1
#
_entry.id   AF-A0A848XHL9-F1
#
_cell.length_a   1.000
_cell.length_b   1.000
_cell.length_c   1.000
_cell.angle_alpha   90.00
_cell.angle_beta   90.00
_cell.angle_gamma   90.00
#
_symmetry.space_group_name_H-M   'P 1'
#
loop_
_entity.id
_entity.type
_entity.pdbx_description
1 polymer ?
#
loop_
_entity_poly.entity_id
_entity_poly.type
_entity_poly.pdbx_seq_one_letter_code
_entity_poly.pdbx_strand_id
1 'polypeptide(L)'
;MGKDTERLLNSARGETARIGDLDNPLDFIAEDHMREREVCALIDRLVSAASLQDADIHQMLAFLEDHLPQHLADEEIDLFPMMLERCDPEDEIEKVIDKLHSDHGHALADAPAIIAMIQSVAAASPQLSDDDCQQMAAFAHHARRHLILENAVILPIARARLTDDDLSVMKRHMLERRGLRSTSENDRC
;
A
#
# COMPACT_ATOMS: atom_id res chain seq x y z
N MET A 1 28.89 -1.71 -5.51
CA MET A 1 27.98 -2.00 -4.38
C MET A 1 27.45 -0.73 -3.68
N GLY A 2 27.58 0.49 -4.24
CA GLY A 2 27.15 1.73 -3.54
C GLY A 2 25.93 2.45 -4.13
N LYS A 3 25.46 2.06 -5.32
CA LYS A 3 24.36 2.76 -6.01
C LYS A 3 22.96 2.35 -5.51
N ASP A 4 22.79 1.10 -5.12
CA ASP A 4 21.48 0.58 -4.66
C ASP A 4 21.14 1.14 -3.27
N THR A 5 22.13 1.26 -2.40
CA THR A 5 21.98 1.84 -1.06
C THR A 5 21.64 3.33 -1.10
N GLU A 6 22.28 4.13 -1.96
CA GLU A 6 21.94 5.56 -2.12
C GLU A 6 20.53 5.76 -2.69
N ARG A 7 20.06 4.86 -3.56
CA ARG A 7 18.74 4.95 -4.18
C ARG A 7 17.62 4.59 -3.22
N LEU A 8 17.81 3.55 -2.39
CA LEU A 8 16.92 3.19 -1.28
C LEU A 8 16.84 4.33 -0.25
N LEU A 9 17.97 4.94 0.10
CA LEU A 9 18.02 6.09 1.00
C LEU A 9 17.29 7.31 0.42
N ASN A 10 17.35 7.53 -0.89
CA ASN A 10 16.66 8.65 -1.55
C ASN A 10 15.16 8.40 -1.73
N SER A 11 14.73 7.16 -1.98
CA SER A 11 13.32 6.78 -2.03
C SER A 11 12.67 6.91 -0.65
N ALA A 12 13.31 6.35 0.37
CA ALA A 12 12.91 6.53 1.77
C ALA A 12 12.85 8.02 2.11
N ARG A 13 13.88 8.81 1.78
CA ARG A 13 13.86 10.28 2.02
C ARG A 13 12.71 11.00 1.31
N GLY A 14 12.36 10.63 0.08
CA GLY A 14 11.25 11.24 -0.66
C GLY A 14 9.88 10.91 -0.08
N GLU A 15 9.68 9.67 0.35
CA GLU A 15 8.45 9.23 1.01
C GLU A 15 8.30 9.81 2.42
N THR A 16 9.43 9.93 3.13
CA THR A 16 9.47 10.52 4.47
C THR A 16 9.12 12.01 4.51
N ALA A 17 9.49 12.76 3.47
CA ALA A 17 9.08 14.15 3.32
C ALA A 17 7.58 14.26 3.03
N ARG A 18 7.03 13.39 2.17
CA ARG A 18 5.61 13.42 1.81
C ARG A 18 4.69 13.19 3.01
N ILE A 19 4.97 12.20 3.86
CA ILE A 19 4.13 11.88 5.03
C ILE A 19 4.28 12.92 6.15
N GLY A 20 5.49 13.46 6.33
CA GLY A 20 5.71 14.56 7.28
C GLY A 20 4.86 15.78 6.95
N ASP A 21 4.63 16.04 5.66
CA ASP A 21 3.86 17.16 5.13
C ASP A 21 2.35 16.84 4.96
N LEU A 22 1.91 15.60 5.21
CA LEU A 22 0.51 15.21 5.03
C LEU A 22 -0.35 15.59 6.23
N ASP A 23 -1.32 16.47 6.00
CA ASP A 23 -2.24 16.94 7.04
C ASP A 23 -3.21 15.85 7.50
N ASN A 24 -3.67 14.96 6.61
CA ASN A 24 -4.69 13.96 6.90
C ASN A 24 -4.26 12.52 6.53
N PRO A 25 -4.25 11.55 7.46
CA PRO A 25 -3.84 10.17 7.17
C PRO A 25 -4.76 9.45 6.18
N LEU A 26 -6.05 9.80 6.10
CA LEU A 26 -6.97 9.21 5.13
C LEU A 26 -6.71 9.68 3.70
N ASP A 27 -6.13 10.87 3.52
CA ASP A 27 -5.67 11.34 2.21
C ASP A 27 -4.42 10.56 1.77
N PHE A 28 -3.52 10.24 2.70
CA PHE A 28 -2.36 9.41 2.40
C PHE A 28 -2.73 7.99 1.96
N ILE A 29 -3.69 7.35 2.65
CA ILE A 29 -4.23 6.05 2.23
C ILE A 29 -4.82 6.14 0.81
N ALA A 30 -5.57 7.19 0.51
CA ALA A 30 -6.10 7.41 -0.85
C ALA A 30 -4.99 7.59 -1.90
N GLU A 31 -3.86 8.21 -1.55
CA GLU A 31 -2.69 8.27 -2.42
C GLU A 31 -2.03 6.91 -2.62
N ASP A 32 -1.93 6.09 -1.57
CA ASP A 32 -1.42 4.72 -1.69
C ASP A 32 -2.28 3.86 -2.61
N HIS A 33 -3.62 4.02 -2.56
CA HIS A 33 -4.52 3.39 -3.52
C HIS A 33 -4.23 3.79 -4.98
N MET A 34 -3.83 5.05 -5.22
CA MET A 34 -3.44 5.49 -6.55
C MET A 34 -2.13 4.83 -6.99
N ARG A 35 -1.14 4.75 -6.10
CA ARG A 35 0.15 4.08 -6.36
C ARG A 35 -0.07 2.58 -6.65
N GLU A 36 -0.90 1.91 -5.86
CA GLU A 36 -1.23 0.50 -6.07
C GLU A 36 -1.91 0.26 -7.43
N ARG A 37 -2.84 1.14 -7.81
CA ARG A 37 -3.51 1.09 -9.11
C ARG A 37 -2.53 1.24 -10.28
N GLU A 38 -1.56 2.15 -10.16
CA GLU A 38 -0.49 2.32 -11.15
C GLU A 38 0.37 1.06 -11.26
N VAL A 39 0.77 0.46 -10.13
CA VAL A 39 1.53 -0.79 -10.09
C VAL A 39 0.76 -1.94 -10.73
N CYS A 40 -0.54 -2.06 -10.45
CA CYS A 40 -1.39 -3.04 -11.13
C CYS A 40 -1.39 -2.84 -12.66
N ALA A 41 -1.42 -1.60 -13.13
CA ALA A 41 -1.35 -1.31 -14.57
C ALA A 41 0.01 -1.67 -15.19
N LEU A 42 1.11 -1.50 -14.44
CA LEU A 42 2.44 -1.96 -14.86
C LEU A 42 2.52 -3.49 -14.90
N ILE A 43 1.91 -4.19 -13.94
CA ILE A 43 1.79 -5.65 -13.94
C ILE A 43 1.02 -6.12 -15.19
N ASP A 44 -0.12 -5.51 -15.53
CA ASP A 44 -0.85 -5.86 -16.76
C ASP A 44 -0.01 -5.65 -18.02
N ARG A 45 0.77 -4.56 -18.07
CA ARG A 45 1.70 -4.31 -19.19
C ARG A 45 2.74 -5.41 -19.28
N LEU A 46 3.30 -5.84 -18.15
CA LEU A 46 4.26 -6.95 -18.12
C LEU A 46 3.64 -8.24 -18.65
N VAL A 47 2.44 -8.59 -18.16
CA VAL A 47 1.68 -9.78 -18.60
C VAL A 47 1.37 -9.73 -20.09
N SER A 48 1.08 -8.55 -20.64
CA SER A 48 0.84 -8.35 -22.08
C SER A 48 2.10 -8.37 -22.95
N ALA A 49 3.27 -8.70 -22.37
CA ALA A 49 4.59 -8.64 -23.00
C ALA A 49 4.93 -7.26 -23.61
N ALA A 50 4.37 -6.19 -23.05
CA ALA A 50 4.72 -4.83 -23.45
C ALA A 50 6.12 -4.47 -22.92
N SER A 51 6.85 -3.65 -23.68
CA SER A 51 8.13 -3.13 -23.22
C SER A 51 7.93 -2.25 -21.98
N LEU A 52 8.70 -2.57 -20.93
CA LEU A 52 8.80 -1.79 -19.70
C LEU A 52 10.17 -1.14 -19.63
N GLN A 53 10.21 0.04 -19.02
CA GLN A 53 11.47 0.69 -18.68
C GLN A 53 11.99 0.16 -17.35
N ASP A 54 13.29 0.25 -17.10
CA ASP A 54 13.86 -0.10 -15.79
C ASP A 54 13.18 0.65 -14.65
N ALA A 55 12.76 1.90 -14.87
CA ALA A 55 12.01 2.69 -13.89
C ALA A 55 10.66 2.04 -13.51
N ASP A 56 9.95 1.45 -14.47
CA ASP A 56 8.68 0.78 -14.24
C ASP A 56 8.89 -0.47 -13.35
N ILE A 57 9.93 -1.26 -13.63
CA ILE A 57 10.29 -2.44 -12.83
C ILE A 57 10.64 -2.04 -11.40
N HIS A 58 11.50 -1.03 -11.24
CA HIS A 58 11.86 -0.53 -9.91
C HIS A 58 10.65 0.00 -9.14
N GLN A 59 9.72 0.67 -9.81
CA GLN A 59 8.49 1.16 -9.17
C GLN A 59 7.63 0.01 -8.66
N MET A 60 7.42 -1.04 -9.46
CA MET A 60 6.65 -2.21 -9.01
C MET A 60 7.32 -2.89 -7.81
N LEU A 61 8.64 -3.12 -7.87
CA LEU A 61 9.37 -3.79 -6.79
C LEU A 61 9.35 -2.96 -5.50
N ALA A 62 9.67 -1.66 -5.58
CA ALA A 62 9.66 -0.79 -4.40
C ALA A 62 8.26 -0.70 -3.76
N PHE A 63 7.21 -0.69 -4.56
CA PHE A 63 5.85 -0.71 -4.02
C PHE A 63 5.53 -2.04 -3.33
N LEU A 64 5.76 -3.17 -3.99
CA LEU A 64 5.40 -4.50 -3.46
C LEU A 64 6.25 -4.88 -2.23
N GLU A 65 7.53 -4.51 -2.21
CA GLU A 65 8.47 -4.85 -1.13
C GLU A 65 8.32 -3.93 0.08
N ASP A 66 8.22 -2.61 -0.15
CA ASP A 66 8.32 -1.63 0.93
C ASP A 66 6.97 -0.96 1.27
N HIS A 67 6.16 -0.61 0.27
CA HIS A 67 4.97 0.22 0.48
C HIS A 67 3.74 -0.61 0.85
N LEU A 68 3.48 -1.68 0.09
CA LEU A 68 2.29 -2.52 0.28
C LEU A 68 2.19 -3.05 1.71
N PRO A 69 3.23 -3.63 2.33
CA PRO A 69 3.11 -4.11 3.71
C PRO A 69 2.79 -3.00 4.72
N GLN A 70 3.28 -1.78 4.48
CA GLN A 70 3.04 -0.65 5.36
C GLN A 70 1.65 -0.05 5.17
N HIS A 71 1.20 0.07 3.93
CA HIS A 71 -0.17 0.49 3.59
C HIS A 71 -1.20 -0.44 4.23
N LEU A 72 -1.05 -1.76 4.03
CA LEU A 72 -1.96 -2.73 4.65
C LEU A 72 -1.89 -2.68 6.18
N ALA A 73 -0.71 -2.48 6.77
CA ALA A 73 -0.59 -2.30 8.21
C ALA A 73 -1.26 -1.00 8.71
N ASP A 74 -1.23 0.07 7.93
CA ASP A 74 -1.96 1.31 8.26
C ASP A 74 -3.48 1.07 8.31
N GLU A 75 -3.98 0.15 7.50
CA GLU A 75 -5.40 -0.19 7.48
C GLU A 75 -5.77 -1.19 8.58
N GLU A 76 -5.06 -2.32 8.65
CA GLU A 76 -5.40 -3.44 9.53
C GLU A 76 -5.14 -3.14 11.02
N ILE A 77 -4.11 -2.36 11.33
CA ILE A 77 -3.73 -2.07 12.73
C ILE A 77 -4.45 -0.82 13.26
N ASP A 78 -4.75 0.15 12.40
CA ASP A 78 -5.34 1.43 12.80
C ASP A 78 -6.72 1.67 12.19
N LEU A 79 -6.82 1.85 10.87
CA LEU A 79 -8.06 2.31 10.23
C LEU A 79 -9.26 1.42 10.55
N PHE A 80 -9.14 0.11 10.33
CA PHE A 80 -10.26 -0.81 10.52
C PHE A 80 -10.68 -0.94 11.99
N PRO A 81 -9.76 -1.15 12.96
CA PRO A 81 -10.12 -1.13 14.38
C PRO A 81 -10.78 0.19 14.82
N MET A 82 -10.25 1.34 14.39
CA MET A 82 -10.84 2.65 14.72
C MET A 82 -12.24 2.79 14.12
N MET A 83 -12.45 2.32 12.89
CA MET A 83 -13.78 2.32 12.28
C MET A 83 -14.76 1.43 13.03
N LEU A 84 -14.35 0.22 13.45
CA LEU A 84 -15.20 -0.68 14.25
C LEU A 84 -15.60 -0.07 15.60
N GLU A 85 -14.77 0.79 16.18
CA GLU A 85 -15.12 1.53 17.40
C GLU A 85 -16.07 2.71 17.16
N ARG A 86 -15.92 3.40 16.01
CA ARG A 86 -16.62 4.68 15.72
C ARG A 86 -17.90 4.55 14.90
N CYS A 87 -18.06 3.48 14.12
CA CYS A 87 -19.20 3.33 13.23
C CYS A 87 -20.41 2.72 13.96
N ASP A 88 -21.59 3.13 13.53
CA ASP A 88 -22.84 2.54 14.02
C ASP A 88 -23.13 1.23 13.27
N PRO A 89 -23.92 0.30 13.84
CA PRO A 89 -24.32 -0.92 13.13
C PRO A 89 -25.00 -0.67 11.78
N GLU A 90 -25.64 0.49 11.62
CA GLU A 90 -26.32 0.94 10.40
C GLU A 90 -25.35 1.26 9.24
N ASP A 91 -24.07 1.50 9.55
CA ASP A 91 -23.02 1.68 8.53
C ASP A 91 -22.61 0.34 7.89
N GLU A 92 -22.99 -0.80 8.49
CA GLU A 92 -22.77 -2.17 8.00
C GLU A 92 -21.30 -2.51 7.62
N ILE A 93 -20.32 -1.86 8.27
CA ILE A 93 -18.89 -1.94 7.89
C ILE A 93 -18.21 -3.28 8.21
N GLU A 94 -18.71 -4.04 9.19
CA GLU A 94 -18.03 -5.25 9.69
C GLU A 94 -17.77 -6.27 8.58
N LYS A 95 -18.81 -6.56 7.77
CA LYS A 95 -18.69 -7.51 6.66
C LYS A 95 -17.76 -7.03 5.55
N VAL A 96 -17.66 -5.71 5.38
CA VAL A 96 -16.77 -5.08 4.42
C VAL A 96 -15.32 -5.26 4.88
N ILE A 97 -15.05 -4.96 6.15
CA ILE A 97 -13.72 -5.12 6.78
C ILE A 97 -13.28 -6.60 6.79
N ASP A 98 -14.17 -7.53 7.15
CA ASP A 98 -13.86 -8.97 7.10
C ASP A 98 -13.43 -9.43 5.70
N LYS A 99 -14.08 -8.89 4.67
CA LYS A 99 -13.73 -9.17 3.29
C LYS A 99 -12.37 -8.58 2.92
N LEU A 100 -12.09 -7.36 3.35
CA LEU A 100 -10.81 -6.68 3.10
C LEU A 100 -9.65 -7.41 3.78
N HIS A 101 -9.78 -7.82 5.04
CA HIS A 101 -8.79 -8.65 5.72
C HIS A 101 -8.47 -9.94 4.95
N SER A 102 -9.50 -10.60 4.40
CA SER A 102 -9.27 -11.77 3.57
C SER A 102 -8.52 -11.42 2.28
N ASP A 103 -8.83 -10.30 1.63
CA ASP A 103 -8.18 -9.88 0.39
C ASP A 103 -6.72 -9.43 0.64
N HIS A 104 -6.47 -8.68 1.71
CA HIS A 104 -5.13 -8.29 2.19
C HIS A 104 -4.27 -9.50 2.54
N GLY A 105 -4.83 -10.50 3.22
CA GLY A 105 -4.15 -11.75 3.53
C GLY A 105 -3.69 -12.52 2.28
N HIS A 106 -4.52 -12.57 1.24
CA HIS A 106 -4.12 -13.14 -0.06
C HIS A 106 -3.03 -12.29 -0.73
N ALA A 107 -3.16 -10.97 -0.73
CA ALA A 107 -2.18 -10.07 -1.33
C ALA A 107 -0.78 -10.25 -0.70
N LEU A 108 -0.69 -10.30 0.63
CA LEU A 108 0.56 -10.55 1.34
C LEU A 108 1.14 -11.94 1.08
N ALA A 109 0.28 -12.96 0.95
CA ALA A 109 0.73 -14.31 0.66
C ALA A 109 1.28 -14.46 -0.78
N ASP A 110 0.66 -13.78 -1.74
CA ASP A 110 1.02 -13.85 -3.16
C ASP A 110 2.20 -12.94 -3.53
N ALA A 111 2.37 -11.80 -2.85
CA ALA A 111 3.37 -10.78 -3.17
C ALA A 111 4.80 -11.32 -3.37
N PRO A 112 5.35 -12.24 -2.54
CA PRO A 112 6.69 -12.78 -2.75
C PRO A 112 6.88 -13.49 -4.09
N ALA A 113 5.84 -14.19 -4.58
CA ALA A 113 5.89 -14.87 -5.88
C ALA A 113 5.87 -13.84 -7.02
N ILE A 114 5.01 -12.83 -6.92
CA ILE A 114 4.92 -11.74 -7.90
C ILE A 114 6.24 -10.96 -7.99
N ILE A 115 6.86 -10.65 -6.84
CA ILE A 115 8.18 -10.01 -6.77
C ILE A 115 9.23 -10.86 -7.50
N ALA A 116 9.28 -12.17 -7.24
CA ALA A 116 10.24 -13.07 -7.90
C ALA A 116 10.05 -13.11 -9.43
N MET A 117 8.80 -13.12 -9.91
CA MET A 117 8.49 -13.06 -11.34
C MET A 117 8.99 -11.75 -11.96
N ILE A 118 8.74 -10.60 -11.33
CA ILE A 118 9.21 -9.29 -11.81
C ILE A 118 10.74 -9.22 -11.85
N GLN A 119 11.41 -9.72 -10.80
CA GLN A 119 12.88 -9.78 -10.74
C GLN A 119 13.47 -10.68 -11.84
N SER A 120 12.82 -11.78 -12.18
CA SER A 120 13.27 -12.69 -13.25
C SER A 120 13.28 -12.00 -14.62
N VAL A 121 12.26 -11.18 -14.90
CA VAL A 121 12.18 -10.39 -16.13
C VAL A 121 13.28 -9.34 -16.16
N ALA A 122 13.53 -8.66 -15.04
CA ALA A 122 14.59 -7.65 -14.91
C ALA A 122 15.98 -8.23 -15.19
N ALA A 123 16.20 -9.49 -14.82
CA ALA A 123 17.46 -10.22 -15.02
C ALA A 123 17.63 -10.77 -16.45
N ALA A 124 16.71 -10.47 -17.39
CA ALA A 124 16.66 -11.07 -18.72
C ALA A 124 16.70 -12.62 -18.69
N SER A 125 16.11 -13.20 -17.65
CA SER A 125 15.95 -14.65 -17.48
C SER A 125 14.78 -15.16 -18.36
N PRO A 126 14.37 -16.45 -18.32
CA PRO A 126 13.35 -16.96 -19.25
C PRO A 126 12.07 -16.11 -19.23
N GLN A 127 11.38 -16.06 -20.37
CA GLN A 127 10.07 -15.42 -20.46
C GLN A 127 9.10 -16.02 -19.43
N LEU A 128 8.22 -15.17 -18.88
CA LEU A 128 7.14 -15.59 -18.01
C LEU A 128 6.33 -16.71 -18.66
N SER A 129 6.01 -17.75 -17.90
CA SER A 129 5.09 -18.79 -18.36
C SER A 129 3.64 -18.29 -18.42
N ASP A 130 2.76 -19.05 -19.07
CA ASP A 130 1.32 -18.74 -19.08
C ASP A 130 0.74 -18.76 -17.65
N ASP A 131 1.22 -19.67 -16.79
CA ASP A 131 0.81 -19.76 -15.39
C ASP A 131 1.28 -18.53 -14.59
N ASP A 132 2.52 -18.07 -14.80
CA ASP A 132 3.02 -16.83 -14.18
C ASP A 132 2.15 -15.64 -14.61
N CYS A 133 1.89 -15.52 -15.91
CA CYS A 133 1.03 -14.47 -16.46
C CYS A 133 -0.37 -14.49 -15.83
N GLN A 134 -0.95 -15.68 -15.66
CA GLN A 134 -2.26 -15.83 -15.03
C GLN A 134 -2.24 -15.43 -13.56
N GLN A 135 -1.21 -15.82 -12.81
CA GLN A 135 -1.06 -15.47 -11.40
C GLN A 135 -0.89 -13.96 -11.22
N MET A 136 -0.04 -13.32 -12.03
CA MET A 136 0.16 -11.87 -12.00
C MET A 136 -1.13 -11.10 -12.35
N ALA A 137 -1.87 -11.55 -13.37
CA ALA A 137 -3.15 -10.95 -13.73
C ALA A 137 -4.20 -11.12 -12.61
N ALA A 138 -4.24 -12.27 -11.94
CA ALA A 138 -5.13 -12.52 -10.82
C ALA A 138 -4.81 -11.60 -9.64
N PHE A 139 -3.53 -11.46 -9.28
CA PHE A 139 -3.07 -10.54 -8.23
C PHE A 139 -3.53 -9.10 -8.51
N ALA A 140 -3.25 -8.58 -9.71
CA ALA A 140 -3.64 -7.21 -10.09
C ALA A 140 -5.17 -7.04 -10.19
N HIS A 141 -5.92 -8.10 -10.48
CA HIS A 141 -7.38 -8.08 -10.47
C HIS A 141 -7.94 -8.02 -9.04
N HIS A 142 -7.40 -8.83 -8.13
CA HIS A 142 -7.81 -8.85 -6.72
C HIS A 142 -7.52 -7.52 -6.04
N ALA A 143 -6.30 -6.98 -6.23
CA ALA A 143 -5.90 -5.67 -5.74
C ALA A 143 -6.92 -4.57 -6.10
N ARG A 144 -7.25 -4.46 -7.40
CA ARG A 144 -8.23 -3.46 -7.87
C ARG A 144 -9.61 -3.62 -7.26
N ARG A 145 -10.03 -4.83 -6.91
CA ARG A 145 -11.35 -5.08 -6.33
C ARG A 145 -11.43 -4.57 -4.90
N HIS A 146 -10.43 -4.82 -4.07
CA HIS A 146 -10.43 -4.27 -2.70
C HIS A 146 -10.26 -2.75 -2.72
N LEU A 147 -9.42 -2.20 -3.61
CA LEU A 147 -9.31 -0.75 -3.79
C LEU A 147 -10.63 -0.07 -4.14
N ILE A 148 -11.50 -0.71 -4.93
CA ILE A 148 -12.83 -0.17 -5.22
C ILE A 148 -13.66 -0.10 -3.94
N LEU A 149 -13.62 -1.15 -3.12
CA LEU A 149 -14.37 -1.23 -1.88
C LEU A 149 -13.87 -0.20 -0.86
N GLU A 150 -12.55 -0.06 -0.70
CA GLU A 150 -11.94 0.91 0.20
C GLU A 150 -12.26 2.34 -0.22
N ASN A 151 -12.10 2.68 -1.49
CA ASN A 151 -12.34 4.04 -1.98
C ASN A 151 -13.83 4.41 -2.01
N ALA A 152 -14.72 3.46 -2.31
CA ALA A 152 -16.16 3.74 -2.45
C ALA A 152 -16.94 3.61 -1.13
N VAL A 153 -16.42 2.87 -0.15
CA VAL A 153 -17.13 2.55 1.09
C VAL A 153 -16.32 2.94 2.33
N ILE A 154 -15.13 2.36 2.50
CA ILE A 154 -14.34 2.55 3.74
C ILE A 154 -13.94 4.02 3.93
N LEU A 155 -13.24 4.63 2.97
CA LEU A 155 -12.72 5.99 3.12
C LEU A 155 -13.84 7.03 3.31
N PRO A 156 -14.97 7.01 2.56
CA PRO A 156 -16.08 7.91 2.83
C PRO A 156 -16.65 7.80 4.25
N ILE A 157 -16.84 6.56 4.75
CA ILE A 157 -17.37 6.34 6.10
C ILE A 157 -16.35 6.75 7.15
N ALA A 158 -15.08 6.40 6.97
CA ALA A 158 -13.99 6.81 7.86
C ALA A 158 -13.94 8.33 8.02
N ARG A 159 -14.06 9.08 6.92
CA ARG A 159 -14.11 10.56 6.97
C ARG A 159 -15.32 11.11 7.71
N ALA A 160 -16.44 10.40 7.70
CA ALA A 160 -17.66 10.81 8.38
C ALA A 160 -17.65 10.46 9.87
N ARG A 161 -16.93 9.41 10.28
CA ARG A 161 -17.01 8.80 11.61
C ARG A 161 -15.78 9.02 12.49
N LEU A 162 -14.58 9.05 11.91
CA LEU A 162 -13.35 9.24 12.68
C LEU A 162 -13.22 10.67 13.18
N THR A 163 -12.75 10.81 14.40
CA THR A 163 -12.50 12.10 15.05
C THR A 163 -11.10 12.61 14.78
N ASP A 164 -10.85 13.90 15.01
CA ASP A 164 -9.52 14.50 14.88
C ASP A 164 -8.47 13.81 15.78
N ASP A 165 -8.89 13.30 16.94
CA ASP A 165 -8.03 12.54 17.85
C ASP A 165 -7.63 11.19 17.24
N ASP A 166 -8.58 10.47 16.61
CA ASP A 166 -8.30 9.20 15.92
C ASP A 166 -7.31 9.41 14.78
N LEU A 167 -7.55 10.45 13.95
CA LEU A 167 -6.68 10.80 12.83
C LEU A 167 -5.28 11.21 13.31
N SER A 168 -5.17 11.91 14.44
CA SER A 168 -3.88 12.27 15.03
C SER A 168 -3.10 11.04 15.51
N VAL A 169 -3.79 10.07 16.13
CA VAL A 169 -3.19 8.79 16.55
C VAL A 169 -2.73 7.98 15.34
N MET A 170 -3.60 7.83 14.33
CA MET A 170 -3.30 7.10 13.10
C MET A 170 -2.07 7.69 12.40
N LYS A 171 -2.03 9.02 12.19
CA LYS A 171 -0.87 9.70 11.59
C LYS A 171 0.42 9.41 12.35
N ARG A 172 0.39 9.45 13.68
CA ARG A 172 1.57 9.14 14.50
C ARG A 172 2.03 7.69 14.30
N HIS A 173 1.12 6.73 14.26
CA HIS A 173 1.49 5.33 14.02
C HIS A 173 2.03 5.09 12.59
N MET A 174 1.46 5.75 11.58
CA MET A 174 1.95 5.68 10.20
C MET A 174 3.39 6.20 10.07
N LEU A 175 3.68 7.30 10.77
CA LEU A 175 5.02 7.87 10.89
C LEU A 175 5.97 6.92 11.63
N GLU A 176 5.54 6.34 12.75
CA GLU A 176 6.33 5.37 13.53
C GLU A 176 6.69 4.12 12.72
N ARG A 177 5.75 3.54 11.98
CA ARG A 177 5.99 2.39 11.07
C ARG A 177 7.06 2.69 10.02
N ARG A 178 7.12 3.95 9.59
CA ARG A 178 8.10 4.47 8.61
C ARG A 178 9.39 4.99 9.23
N GLY A 179 9.58 4.82 10.55
CA GLY A 179 10.77 5.26 11.28
C GLY A 179 10.87 6.77 11.48
N LEU A 180 9.79 7.51 11.28
CA LEU A 180 9.72 8.97 11.30
C LEU A 180 9.15 9.48 12.62
N ARG A 181 9.92 9.41 13.70
CA ARG A 181 9.45 10.04 14.94
C ARG A 181 9.36 11.55 14.77
N SER A 182 8.20 12.13 15.13
CA SER A 182 8.11 13.56 15.42
C SER A 182 9.03 13.85 16.61
N THR A 183 10.11 14.57 16.38
CA THR A 183 10.95 15.13 17.45
C THR A 183 10.20 16.31 18.08
N SER A 184 9.14 16.04 18.84
CA SER A 184 8.38 17.08 19.51
C SER A 184 7.86 16.63 20.87
N GLU A 185 8.75 16.16 21.77
CA GLU A 185 8.42 16.07 23.21
C GLU A 185 9.67 15.91 24.09
N ASN A 186 10.66 16.81 23.92
CA ASN A 186 11.72 16.93 24.92
C ASN A 186 12.21 18.38 25.05
N ASP A 187 11.27 19.29 25.33
CA ASP A 187 11.57 20.60 25.91
C ASP A 187 10.36 21.09 26.73
N ARG A 188 10.20 20.52 27.92
CA ARG A 188 9.55 21.21 29.05
C ARG A 188 10.33 20.95 30.34
N CYS A 189 11.13 21.96 30.66
CA CYS A 189 11.60 22.45 31.96
C CYS A 189 12.11 21.45 33.01
#